data_AF-A0A0Q7U4I9-F1
#
_entry.id   AF-A0A0Q7U4I9-F1
#
_cell.length_a   1.000
_cell.length_b   1.000
_cell.length_c   1.000
_cell.angle_alpha   90.00
_cell.angle_beta   90.00
_cell.angle_gamma   90.00
#
_symmetry.space_group_name_H-M   'P 1'
#
loop_
_entity.id
_entity.type
_entity.pdbx_description
1 polymer ?
#
loop_
_entity_poly.entity_id
_entity_poly.type
_entity_poly.pdbx_seq_one_letter_code
_entity_poly.pdbx_strand_id
1 'polypeptide(L)'
;MDDGAVIGPDAGEAPASTAETAAVSGPDPAPRRARRRGWIITVVLLAAAVVALAVASTLLLVKLQAADARLDQQDERISELQKTVKEQEGLIDRKETFGAAMEGLLETARQFEGMRVGQLVPHGGLRSLAHSAWRHRHDAELLETDIAEANALTASLGAQLEDARALAAVNATGSVYERVLDELGGGFVTTSIDAADELCQADVWGCVAVAEPREVHIDVVDSTRPFMTDWLKTGVAYHEFAHVLQLTNPEQSESALAAFGGDSEIMADCFALTYLDGWTLDHRIWVSSTSYWDVSVGYRHTCDDTQKQVVRDWYSRLGYRSEPITQ
;
A
#
# COMPACT_ATOMS: atom_id res chain seq x y z
N MET A 1 9.79 -50.56 -27.73
CA MET A 1 10.87 -50.37 -26.75
C MET A 1 10.17 -50.10 -25.44
N ASP A 2 9.48 -51.11 -24.93
CA ASP A 2 10.01 -52.21 -24.10
C ASP A 2 10.67 -51.65 -22.83
N ASP A 3 10.38 -52.13 -21.63
CA ASP A 3 9.28 -52.96 -21.12
C ASP A 3 9.48 -52.98 -19.59
N GLY A 4 8.43 -53.15 -18.81
CA GLY A 4 8.59 -53.29 -17.35
C GLY A 4 7.34 -53.13 -16.51
N ALA A 5 6.26 -53.84 -16.87
CA ALA A 5 5.11 -54.10 -16.00
C ALA A 5 5.29 -55.43 -15.24
N VAL A 6 4.64 -55.61 -14.08
CA VAL A 6 3.91 -56.81 -13.56
C VAL A 6 3.34 -56.40 -12.19
N ILE A 7 2.05 -56.07 -12.05
CA ILE A 7 0.83 -56.90 -11.83
C ILE A 7 0.73 -57.49 -10.40
N GLY A 8 -0.36 -57.13 -9.70
CA GLY A 8 -0.78 -57.67 -8.40
C GLY A 8 -1.60 -58.97 -8.51
N PRO A 9 -2.74 -59.05 -7.82
CA PRO A 9 -2.95 -59.49 -6.44
C PRO A 9 -3.57 -60.91 -6.40
N ASP A 10 -3.70 -61.53 -5.22
CA ASP A 10 -4.76 -62.53 -5.06
C ASP A 10 -5.28 -62.69 -3.63
N ALA A 11 -6.58 -62.93 -3.57
CA ALA A 11 -7.41 -63.15 -2.41
C ALA A 11 -7.78 -64.64 -2.31
N GLY A 12 -8.38 -65.03 -1.18
CA GLY A 12 -9.40 -66.08 -1.19
C GLY A 12 -9.03 -67.43 -0.58
N GLU A 13 -9.66 -67.67 0.58
CA GLU A 13 -10.43 -68.88 0.88
C GLU A 13 -9.77 -70.23 1.25
N ALA A 14 -10.26 -70.73 2.40
CA ALA A 14 -10.27 -72.11 2.90
C ALA A 14 -11.08 -73.04 1.94
N PRO A 15 -11.28 -74.38 2.15
CA PRO A 15 -11.40 -75.11 3.43
C PRO A 15 -10.99 -76.62 3.45
N ALA A 16 -11.25 -77.26 4.61
CA ALA A 16 -11.62 -78.69 4.82
C ALA A 16 -10.55 -79.78 4.53
N SER A 17 -10.55 -81.00 5.06
CA SER A 17 -11.15 -81.76 6.17
C SER A 17 -10.72 -83.24 5.93
N THR A 18 -10.78 -84.09 6.97
CA THR A 18 -10.74 -85.59 6.96
C THR A 18 -9.43 -86.29 6.60
N ALA A 19 -9.08 -87.50 7.04
CA ALA A 19 -9.45 -88.46 8.11
C ALA A 19 -8.48 -89.67 7.89
N GLU A 20 -7.93 -90.30 8.93
CA GLU A 20 -8.12 -91.74 9.28
C GLU A 20 -7.36 -92.76 8.35
N THR A 21 -6.61 -93.78 8.78
CA THR A 21 -7.03 -95.01 9.52
C THR A 21 -5.81 -95.88 9.97
N ALA A 22 -6.02 -96.67 11.05
CA ALA A 22 -5.48 -98.03 11.40
C ALA A 22 -3.97 -98.26 11.64
N ALA A 23 -3.43 -98.73 12.79
CA ALA A 23 -3.73 -99.82 13.77
C ALA A 23 -3.06 -101.18 13.45
N VAL A 24 -2.20 -101.71 14.36
CA VAL A 24 -2.00 -103.16 14.68
C VAL A 24 -1.40 -103.36 16.10
N SER A 25 -1.93 -104.37 16.80
CA SER A 25 -1.81 -104.94 18.16
C SER A 25 -0.41 -105.41 18.64
N GLY A 26 0.01 -105.31 19.92
CA GLY A 26 -0.29 -106.14 21.14
C GLY A 26 1.03 -106.79 21.65
N PRO A 27 1.22 -107.34 22.91
CA PRO A 27 0.28 -107.67 23.99
C PRO A 27 0.68 -107.22 25.43
N ASP A 28 -0.17 -107.57 26.40
CA ASP A 28 -0.19 -107.29 27.85
C ASP A 28 0.87 -108.06 28.70
N PRO A 29 1.22 -107.59 29.92
CA PRO A 29 0.60 -108.20 31.12
C PRO A 29 0.28 -107.24 32.30
N ALA A 30 -0.73 -107.65 33.09
CA ALA A 30 -1.33 -107.05 34.28
C ALA A 30 -0.44 -107.04 35.56
N PRO A 31 -0.95 -106.67 36.78
CA PRO A 31 -1.81 -105.56 37.22
C PRO A 31 -1.20 -104.79 38.43
N ARG A 32 -1.70 -103.59 38.79
CA ARG A 32 -1.68 -103.07 40.19
C ARG A 32 -2.62 -101.87 40.44
N ARG A 33 -3.21 -101.89 41.64
CA ARG A 33 -4.30 -101.07 42.23
C ARG A 33 -4.03 -99.55 42.28
N ALA A 34 -5.07 -98.70 42.13
CA ALA A 34 -5.67 -97.86 43.20
C ALA A 34 -6.37 -96.55 42.73
N ARG A 35 -7.64 -96.39 43.19
CA ARG A 35 -8.37 -95.18 43.67
C ARG A 35 -8.55 -93.89 42.82
N ARG A 36 -9.83 -93.60 42.54
CA ARG A 36 -10.58 -92.31 42.56
C ARG A 36 -9.77 -90.99 42.67
N ARG A 37 -9.55 -90.25 41.57
CA ARG A 37 -9.22 -88.80 41.54
C ARG A 37 -9.59 -88.07 40.22
N GLY A 38 -10.78 -88.31 39.66
CA GLY A 38 -11.20 -87.69 38.38
C GLY A 38 -11.82 -86.27 38.47
N TRP A 39 -12.43 -85.91 39.60
CA TRP A 39 -13.25 -84.70 39.69
C TRP A 39 -12.47 -83.42 40.06
N ILE A 40 -11.35 -83.57 40.77
CA ILE A 40 -10.53 -82.43 41.24
C ILE A 40 -9.84 -81.74 40.05
N ILE A 41 -9.37 -82.51 39.06
CA ILE A 41 -8.65 -81.96 37.90
C ILE A 41 -9.58 -81.14 37.01
N THR A 42 -10.82 -81.61 36.81
CA THR A 42 -11.86 -80.86 36.07
C THR A 42 -12.27 -79.57 36.79
N VAL A 43 -12.38 -79.57 38.13
CA VAL A 43 -12.71 -78.36 38.90
C VAL A 43 -11.56 -77.35 38.86
N VAL A 44 -10.30 -77.80 38.94
CA VAL A 44 -9.13 -76.92 38.86
C VAL A 44 -8.97 -76.32 37.46
N LEU A 45 -9.20 -77.08 36.39
CA LEU A 45 -9.18 -76.56 35.02
C LEU A 45 -10.31 -75.56 34.76
N LEU A 46 -11.51 -75.81 35.27
CA LEU A 46 -12.63 -74.87 35.15
C LEU A 46 -12.36 -73.58 35.94
N ALA A 47 -11.82 -73.69 37.15
CA ALA A 47 -11.42 -72.54 37.96
C ALA A 47 -10.30 -71.73 37.29
N ALA A 48 -9.29 -72.40 36.72
CA ALA A 48 -8.23 -71.73 35.96
C ALA A 48 -8.75 -71.04 34.70
N ALA A 49 -9.69 -71.66 33.99
CA ALA A 49 -10.34 -71.05 32.82
C ALA A 49 -11.16 -69.81 33.20
N VAL A 50 -11.92 -69.86 34.31
CA VAL A 50 -12.68 -68.71 34.82
C VAL A 50 -11.75 -67.57 35.24
N VAL A 51 -10.64 -67.87 35.91
CA VAL A 51 -9.64 -66.87 36.30
C VAL A 51 -8.98 -66.27 35.05
N ALA A 52 -8.62 -67.08 34.07
CA ALA A 52 -8.05 -66.59 32.81
C ALA A 52 -9.02 -65.69 32.05
N LEU A 53 -10.31 -66.04 32.03
CA LEU A 53 -11.36 -65.22 31.41
C LEU A 53 -11.56 -63.91 32.18
N ALA A 54 -11.56 -63.94 33.50
CA ALA A 54 -11.67 -62.74 34.33
C ALA A 54 -10.47 -61.79 34.12
N VAL A 55 -9.25 -62.33 34.05
CA VAL A 55 -8.02 -61.56 33.77
C VAL A 55 -8.01 -61.00 32.36
N ALA A 56 -8.44 -61.78 31.36
CA ALA A 56 -8.56 -61.29 29.99
C ALA A 56 -9.61 -60.16 29.89
N SER A 57 -10.73 -60.30 30.60
CA SER A 57 -11.80 -59.30 30.64
C SER A 57 -11.35 -57.99 31.29
N THR A 58 -10.63 -58.05 32.41
CA THR A 58 -10.07 -56.86 33.06
C THR A 58 -8.99 -56.19 32.21
N LEU A 59 -8.13 -56.96 31.54
CA LEU A 59 -7.16 -56.41 30.59
C LEU A 59 -7.82 -55.73 29.39
N LEU A 60 -8.94 -56.27 28.90
CA LEU A 60 -9.69 -55.68 27.80
C LEU A 60 -10.37 -54.37 28.23
N LEU A 61 -10.94 -54.33 29.43
CA LEU A 61 -11.52 -53.11 30.02
C LEU A 61 -10.47 -52.01 30.25
N VAL A 62 -9.28 -52.37 30.75
CA VAL A 62 -8.16 -51.42 30.91
C VAL A 62 -7.69 -50.90 29.55
N LYS A 63 -7.62 -51.76 28.53
CA LYS A 63 -7.24 -51.35 27.16
C LYS A 63 -8.29 -50.45 26.51
N LEU A 64 -9.59 -50.68 26.75
CA LEU A 64 -10.67 -49.82 26.27
C LEU A 64 -10.64 -48.46 26.95
N GLN A 65 -10.47 -48.39 28.27
CA GLN A 65 -10.33 -47.13 29.01
C GLN A 65 -9.10 -46.34 28.57
N ALA A 66 -7.98 -47.01 28.30
CA ALA A 66 -6.78 -46.38 27.78
C ALA A 66 -6.92 -45.93 26.31
N ALA A 67 -7.82 -46.52 25.54
CA ALA A 67 -8.14 -46.09 24.18
C ALA A 67 -9.08 -44.88 24.18
N ASP A 68 -10.13 -44.88 25.02
CA ASP A 68 -11.03 -43.72 25.21
C ASP A 68 -10.26 -42.48 25.68
N ALA A 69 -9.40 -42.62 26.69
CA ALA A 69 -8.59 -41.50 27.16
C ALA A 69 -7.63 -40.94 26.08
N ARG A 70 -7.23 -41.75 25.10
CA ARG A 70 -6.43 -41.30 23.95
C ARG A 70 -7.29 -40.62 22.88
N LEU A 71 -8.53 -41.05 22.70
CA LEU A 71 -9.48 -40.43 21.78
C LEU A 71 -9.90 -39.06 22.29
N ASP A 72 -10.24 -38.93 23.58
CA ASP A 72 -10.58 -37.64 24.20
C ASP A 72 -9.40 -36.64 24.08
N GLN A 73 -8.18 -37.12 24.35
CA GLN A 73 -6.97 -36.30 24.20
C GLN A 73 -6.69 -35.93 22.73
N GLN A 74 -7.04 -36.80 21.77
CA GLN A 74 -6.91 -36.49 20.35
C GLN A 74 -7.96 -35.45 19.91
N ASP A 75 -9.20 -35.56 20.39
CA ASP A 75 -10.28 -34.63 20.07
C ASP A 75 -10.03 -33.23 20.64
N GLU A 76 -9.52 -33.12 21.87
CA GLU A 76 -9.08 -31.84 22.44
C GLU A 76 -7.97 -31.22 21.58
N ARG A 77 -7.01 -32.03 21.14
CA ARG A 77 -5.87 -31.56 20.34
C ARG A 77 -6.29 -31.16 18.92
N ILE A 78 -7.25 -31.88 18.32
CA ILE A 78 -7.84 -31.53 17.02
C ILE A 78 -8.62 -30.23 17.14
N SER A 79 -9.41 -30.05 18.20
CA SER A 79 -10.15 -28.81 18.48
C SER A 79 -9.22 -27.61 18.65
N GLU A 80 -8.13 -27.76 19.42
CA GLU A 80 -7.13 -26.72 19.61
C GLU A 80 -6.38 -26.38 18.30
N LEU A 81 -6.03 -27.39 17.51
CA LEU A 81 -5.43 -27.20 16.18
C LEU A 81 -6.40 -26.50 15.22
N GLN A 82 -7.67 -26.88 15.19
CA GLN A 82 -8.69 -26.22 14.37
C GLN A 82 -8.87 -24.76 14.76
N LYS A 83 -8.84 -24.45 16.06
CA LYS A 83 -8.89 -23.07 16.55
C LYS A 83 -7.66 -22.28 16.08
N THR A 84 -6.47 -22.85 16.23
CA THR A 84 -5.21 -22.23 15.80
C THR A 84 -5.17 -21.99 14.30
N VAL A 85 -5.59 -22.97 13.50
CA VAL A 85 -5.68 -22.85 12.04
C VAL A 85 -6.63 -21.73 11.65
N LYS A 86 -7.82 -21.66 12.26
CA LYS A 86 -8.79 -20.59 11.99
C LYS A 86 -8.27 -19.20 12.38
N GLU A 87 -7.54 -19.09 13.48
CA GLU A 87 -6.89 -17.84 13.89
C GLU A 87 -5.78 -17.44 12.92
N GLN A 88 -5.00 -18.40 12.41
CA GLN A 88 -3.98 -18.17 11.40
C GLN A 88 -4.57 -17.78 10.04
N GLU A 89 -5.63 -18.45 9.59
CA GLU A 89 -6.38 -18.09 8.37
C GLU A 89 -6.89 -16.65 8.46
N GLY A 90 -7.56 -16.30 9.56
CA GLY A 90 -8.05 -14.93 9.78
C GLY A 90 -6.95 -13.88 9.91
N LEU A 91 -5.69 -14.28 10.17
CA LEU A 91 -4.55 -13.37 10.20
C LEU A 91 -3.88 -13.26 8.82
N ILE A 92 -3.92 -14.31 8.00
CA ILE A 92 -3.51 -14.28 6.60
C ILE A 92 -4.46 -13.37 5.80
N ASP A 93 -5.77 -13.56 5.93
CA ASP A 93 -6.77 -12.74 5.23
C ASP A 93 -6.59 -11.24 5.52
N ARG A 94 -6.27 -10.88 6.77
CA ARG A 94 -6.00 -9.49 7.16
C ARG A 94 -4.70 -8.95 6.57
N LYS A 95 -3.65 -9.78 6.48
CA LYS A 95 -2.41 -9.37 5.80
C LYS A 95 -2.64 -9.10 4.33
N GLU A 96 -3.44 -9.94 3.67
CA GLU A 96 -3.83 -9.73 2.28
C GLU A 96 -4.66 -8.45 2.13
N THR A 97 -5.63 -8.23 3.03
CA THR A 97 -6.45 -7.01 3.06
C THR A 97 -5.61 -5.76 3.30
N PHE A 98 -4.64 -5.80 4.22
CA PHE A 98 -3.70 -4.71 4.44
C PHE A 98 -2.82 -4.46 3.20
N GLY A 99 -2.32 -5.52 2.57
CA GLY A 99 -1.55 -5.41 1.33
C GLY A 99 -2.35 -4.69 0.25
N ALA A 100 -3.61 -5.07 0.05
CA ALA A 100 -4.51 -4.41 -0.90
C ALA A 100 -4.80 -2.95 -0.53
N ALA A 101 -5.02 -2.65 0.76
CA ALA A 101 -5.24 -1.28 1.22
C ALA A 101 -4.01 -0.38 1.01
N MET A 102 -2.80 -0.89 1.28
CA MET A 102 -1.56 -0.19 1.01
C MET A 102 -1.30 -0.01 -0.48
N GLU A 103 -1.61 -1.00 -1.30
CA GLU A 103 -1.52 -0.88 -2.76
C GLU A 103 -2.44 0.23 -3.28
N GLY A 104 -3.70 0.26 -2.84
CA GLY A 104 -4.64 1.32 -3.19
C GLY A 104 -4.19 2.71 -2.72
N LEU A 105 -3.62 2.80 -1.52
CA LEU A 105 -3.04 4.03 -0.99
C LEU A 105 -1.87 4.53 -1.85
N LEU A 106 -0.94 3.64 -2.18
CA LEU A 106 0.24 3.99 -2.99
C LEU A 106 -0.14 4.35 -4.42
N GLU A 107 -1.12 3.66 -5.00
CA GLU A 107 -1.63 4.00 -6.34
C GLU A 107 -2.33 5.36 -6.35
N THR A 108 -3.08 5.68 -5.29
CA THR A 108 -3.67 7.02 -5.14
C THR A 108 -2.59 8.08 -4.95
N ALA A 109 -1.56 7.81 -4.14
CA ALA A 109 -0.43 8.72 -3.95
C ALA A 109 0.37 8.94 -5.24
N ARG A 110 0.50 7.93 -6.11
CA ARG A 110 1.17 8.07 -7.42
C ARG A 110 0.47 9.07 -8.34
N GLN A 111 -0.83 9.28 -8.21
CA GLN A 111 -1.53 10.32 -8.98
C GLN A 111 -1.04 11.74 -8.64
N PHE A 112 -0.29 11.91 -7.55
CA PHE A 112 0.37 13.16 -7.20
C PHE A 112 1.81 13.26 -7.69
N GLU A 113 2.36 12.24 -8.38
CA GLU A 113 3.71 12.34 -8.93
C GLU A 113 3.85 13.50 -9.91
N GLY A 114 4.93 14.27 -9.75
CA GLY A 114 5.19 15.44 -10.57
C GLY A 114 4.43 16.69 -10.14
N MET A 115 3.52 16.61 -9.17
CA MET A 115 2.83 17.78 -8.63
C MET A 115 3.67 18.46 -7.56
N ARG A 116 3.91 19.76 -7.74
CA ARG A 116 4.91 20.54 -6.99
C ARG A 116 4.32 21.59 -6.05
N VAL A 117 3.00 21.75 -6.07
CA VAL A 117 2.23 22.70 -5.26
C VAL A 117 2.04 22.18 -3.83
N GLY A 118 3.14 22.16 -3.07
CA GLY A 118 3.21 21.80 -1.66
C GLY A 118 3.33 20.30 -1.36
N GLN A 119 3.46 19.99 -0.08
CA GLN A 119 3.46 18.61 0.42
C GLN A 119 2.02 18.06 0.46
N LEU A 120 1.51 17.64 -0.70
CA LEU A 120 0.16 17.06 -0.84
C LEU A 120 0.06 15.64 -0.26
N VAL A 121 1.17 14.89 -0.33
CA VAL A 121 1.23 13.51 0.17
C VAL A 121 2.08 13.45 1.43
N PRO A 122 1.55 12.95 2.56
CA PRO A 122 2.30 12.86 3.81
C PRO A 122 3.27 11.67 3.80
N HIS A 123 4.47 11.84 3.23
CA HIS A 123 5.50 10.79 3.16
C HIS A 123 5.81 10.13 4.51
N GLY A 124 5.90 10.93 5.57
CA GLY A 124 6.13 10.43 6.92
C GLY A 124 5.01 9.51 7.41
N GLY A 125 3.76 9.84 7.07
CA GLY A 125 2.58 9.02 7.37
C GLY A 125 2.63 7.67 6.65
N LEU A 126 2.92 7.67 5.34
CA LEU A 126 3.04 6.43 4.55
C LEU A 126 4.12 5.48 5.10
N ARG A 127 5.31 6.00 5.42
CA ARG A 127 6.39 5.20 6.02
C ARG A 127 6.05 4.72 7.42
N SER A 128 5.45 5.58 8.24
CA SER A 128 5.02 5.23 9.60
C SER A 128 3.99 4.11 9.59
N LEU A 129 3.02 4.17 8.68
CA LEU A 129 1.98 3.15 8.53
C LEU A 129 2.56 1.80 8.10
N ALA A 130 3.45 1.79 7.10
CA ALA A 130 4.14 0.57 6.68
C ALA A 130 4.97 -0.05 7.83
N HIS A 131 5.64 0.79 8.62
CA HIS A 131 6.40 0.34 9.79
C HIS A 131 5.50 -0.18 10.91
N SER A 132 4.38 0.50 11.17
CA SER A 132 3.35 0.09 12.14
C SER A 132 2.81 -1.30 11.81
N ALA A 133 2.34 -1.49 10.58
CA ALA A 133 1.79 -2.76 10.13
C ALA A 133 2.80 -3.91 10.16
N TRP A 134 4.08 -3.64 9.86
CA TRP A 134 5.12 -4.66 10.01
C TRP A 134 5.27 -5.11 11.46
N ARG A 135 5.21 -4.20 12.44
CA ARG A 135 5.25 -4.55 13.87
C ARG A 135 3.99 -5.30 14.30
N HIS A 136 2.83 -4.89 13.79
CA HIS A 136 1.53 -5.47 14.12
C HIS A 136 1.17 -6.74 13.34
N ARG A 137 2.06 -7.24 12.47
CA ARG A 137 1.79 -8.38 11.56
C ARG A 137 1.39 -9.70 12.23
N HIS A 138 1.47 -9.81 13.55
CA HIS A 138 1.05 -10.99 14.31
C HIS A 138 -0.13 -10.72 15.23
N ASP A 139 -0.70 -9.51 15.18
CA ASP A 139 -1.83 -9.06 15.98
C ASP A 139 -2.96 -8.65 15.04
N ALA A 140 -4.06 -9.40 15.11
CA ALA A 140 -5.22 -9.20 14.27
C ALA A 140 -5.90 -7.84 14.48
N GLU A 141 -6.07 -7.40 15.73
CA GLU A 141 -6.82 -6.18 16.05
C GLU A 141 -6.02 -4.93 15.69
N LEU A 142 -4.71 -4.97 15.91
CA LEU A 142 -3.81 -3.89 15.51
C LEU A 142 -3.71 -3.78 13.98
N LEU A 143 -3.68 -4.91 13.27
CA LEU A 143 -3.65 -4.91 11.81
C LEU A 143 -4.94 -4.35 11.19
N GLU A 144 -6.11 -4.61 11.79
CA GLU A 144 -7.38 -3.96 11.39
C GLU A 144 -7.31 -2.43 11.56
N THR A 145 -6.62 -1.95 12.59
CA THR A 145 -6.41 -0.51 12.80
C THR A 145 -5.54 0.08 11.69
N ASP A 146 -4.43 -0.59 11.34
CA ASP A 146 -3.55 -0.15 10.24
C ASP A 146 -4.29 -0.19 8.88
N ILE A 147 -5.17 -1.17 8.64
CA ILE A 147 -6.04 -1.23 7.45
C ILE A 147 -6.97 -0.01 7.39
N ALA A 148 -7.63 0.32 8.51
CA ALA A 148 -8.52 1.47 8.57
C ALA A 148 -7.76 2.78 8.33
N GLU A 149 -6.55 2.92 8.86
CA GLU A 149 -5.69 4.09 8.63
C GLU A 149 -5.27 4.20 7.15
N ALA A 150 -4.88 3.09 6.51
CA ALA A 150 -4.56 3.06 5.08
C ALA A 150 -5.74 3.55 4.23
N ASN A 151 -6.95 3.05 4.52
CA ASN A 151 -8.17 3.43 3.81
C ASN A 151 -8.54 4.92 4.05
N ALA A 152 -8.38 5.41 5.28
CA ALA A 152 -8.63 6.82 5.61
C ALA A 152 -7.68 7.76 4.87
N LEU A 153 -6.39 7.43 4.81
CA LEU A 153 -5.40 8.18 4.02
C LEU A 153 -5.73 8.13 2.52
N THR A 154 -6.14 6.97 2.02
CA THR A 154 -6.55 6.80 0.61
C THR A 154 -7.73 7.70 0.27
N ALA A 155 -8.77 7.70 1.11
CA ALA A 155 -9.94 8.55 0.92
C ALA A 155 -9.59 10.05 1.02
N SER A 156 -8.71 10.43 1.93
CA SER A 156 -8.23 11.81 2.07
C SER A 156 -7.47 12.29 0.82
N LEU A 157 -6.56 11.47 0.28
CA LEU A 157 -5.85 11.78 -0.97
C LEU A 157 -6.81 11.82 -2.16
N GLY A 158 -7.78 10.89 -2.22
CA GLY A 158 -8.82 10.87 -3.26
C GLY A 158 -9.68 12.13 -3.25
N ALA A 159 -10.10 12.59 -2.07
CA ALA A 159 -10.85 13.84 -1.93
C ALA A 159 -10.04 15.05 -2.40
N GLN A 160 -8.74 15.13 -2.06
CA GLN A 160 -7.87 16.20 -2.54
C GLN A 160 -7.74 16.23 -4.08
N LEU A 161 -7.69 15.07 -4.73
CA LEU A 161 -7.67 14.99 -6.20
C LEU A 161 -8.98 15.47 -6.82
N GLU A 162 -10.12 15.09 -6.24
CA GLU A 162 -11.44 15.55 -6.72
C GLU A 162 -11.63 17.05 -6.51
N ASP A 163 -11.23 17.58 -5.36
CA ASP A 163 -11.26 19.01 -5.08
C ASP A 163 -10.40 19.78 -6.09
N ALA A 164 -9.19 19.29 -6.39
CA ALA A 164 -8.34 19.89 -7.41
C ALA A 164 -8.95 19.81 -8.81
N ARG A 165 -9.57 18.70 -9.20
CA ARG A 165 -10.31 18.59 -10.47
C ARG A 165 -11.47 19.59 -10.55
N ALA A 166 -12.18 19.78 -9.45
CA ALA A 166 -13.26 20.77 -9.36
C ALA A 166 -12.72 22.20 -9.47
N LEU A 167 -11.59 22.50 -8.83
CA LEU A 167 -10.89 23.78 -8.93
C LEU A 167 -10.38 24.04 -10.36
N ALA A 168 -9.74 23.06 -11.01
CA ALA A 168 -9.33 23.17 -12.41
C ALA A 168 -10.49 23.49 -13.35
N ALA A 169 -11.70 22.97 -13.05
CA ALA A 169 -12.89 23.28 -13.84
C ALA A 169 -13.36 24.74 -13.72
N VAL A 170 -12.87 25.50 -12.74
CA VAL A 170 -13.12 26.94 -12.59
C VAL A 170 -12.38 27.74 -13.66
N ASN A 171 -11.20 27.29 -14.10
CA ASN A 171 -10.40 27.87 -15.17
C ASN A 171 -11.05 27.60 -16.54
N ALA A 172 -12.21 28.20 -16.79
CA ALA A 172 -13.09 27.85 -17.90
C ALA A 172 -13.11 28.89 -19.03
N THR A 173 -12.44 30.04 -18.89
CA THR A 173 -12.52 31.11 -19.90
C THR A 173 -11.64 30.85 -21.12
N GLY A 174 -10.67 29.94 -21.00
CA GLY A 174 -9.68 29.61 -22.03
C GLY A 174 -8.59 30.66 -22.17
N SER A 175 -8.40 31.51 -21.15
CA SER A 175 -7.37 32.54 -21.17
C SER A 175 -5.96 31.93 -21.25
N VAL A 176 -4.98 32.74 -21.67
CA VAL A 176 -3.58 32.31 -21.70
C VAL A 176 -3.09 31.97 -20.30
N TYR A 177 -3.46 32.78 -19.31
CA TYR A 177 -3.08 32.57 -17.92
C TYR A 177 -3.59 31.24 -17.39
N GLU A 178 -4.90 31.00 -17.52
CA GLU A 178 -5.55 29.74 -17.13
C GLU A 178 -4.85 28.53 -17.76
N ARG A 179 -4.67 28.54 -19.09
CA ARG A 179 -4.05 27.40 -19.79
C ARG A 179 -2.63 27.12 -19.29
N VAL A 180 -1.82 28.16 -19.11
CA VAL A 180 -0.42 28.00 -18.66
C VAL A 180 -0.37 27.56 -17.20
N LEU A 181 -1.21 28.13 -16.33
CA LEU A 181 -1.26 27.77 -14.91
C LEU A 181 -1.86 26.38 -14.68
N ASP A 182 -2.83 25.95 -15.50
CA ASP A 182 -3.34 24.58 -15.49
C ASP A 182 -2.25 23.57 -15.87
N GLU A 183 -1.46 23.88 -16.90
CA GLU A 183 -0.35 23.04 -17.34
C GLU A 183 0.75 22.95 -16.27
N LEU A 184 1.14 24.08 -15.70
CA LEU A 184 2.17 24.14 -14.66
C LEU A 184 1.73 23.52 -13.33
N GLY A 185 0.48 23.79 -12.93
CA GLY A 185 -0.11 23.41 -11.65
C GLY A 185 -0.76 22.03 -11.64
N GLY A 186 -0.95 21.38 -12.79
CA GLY A 186 -1.60 20.07 -12.87
C GLY A 186 -3.06 20.09 -12.40
N GLY A 187 -3.74 21.23 -12.53
CA GLY A 187 -5.10 21.46 -12.05
C GLY A 187 -5.24 21.87 -10.58
N PHE A 188 -4.14 22.04 -9.85
CA PHE A 188 -4.17 22.48 -8.44
C PHE A 188 -4.05 23.99 -8.26
N VAL A 189 -3.96 24.74 -9.36
CA VAL A 189 -3.84 26.20 -9.36
C VAL A 189 -5.04 26.80 -10.09
N THR A 190 -5.75 27.69 -9.40
CA THR A 190 -6.84 28.46 -9.99
C THR A 190 -6.34 29.82 -10.45
N THR A 191 -7.03 30.39 -11.43
CA THR A 191 -6.79 31.74 -11.92
C THR A 191 -8.05 32.58 -11.70
N SER A 192 -7.89 33.72 -11.03
CA SER A 192 -8.91 34.77 -11.01
C SER A 192 -8.44 35.96 -11.83
N ILE A 193 -9.30 36.50 -12.69
CA ILE A 193 -9.04 37.75 -13.41
C ILE A 193 -9.92 38.82 -12.79
N ASP A 194 -9.33 39.61 -11.90
CA ASP A 194 -10.02 40.54 -11.01
C ASP A 194 -9.20 41.82 -10.77
N ALA A 195 -9.56 42.62 -9.76
CA ALA A 195 -8.80 43.80 -9.37
C ALA A 195 -7.68 43.42 -8.40
N ALA A 196 -6.63 42.77 -8.90
CA ALA A 196 -5.52 42.24 -8.10
C ALA A 196 -4.79 43.33 -7.29
N ASP A 197 -4.83 44.59 -7.78
CA ASP A 197 -4.32 45.77 -7.08
C ASP A 197 -4.94 45.99 -5.69
N GLU A 198 -6.19 45.54 -5.47
CA GLU A 198 -6.87 45.64 -4.17
C GLU A 198 -6.38 44.57 -3.18
N LEU A 199 -5.79 43.49 -3.67
CA LEU A 199 -5.42 42.31 -2.89
C LEU A 199 -3.95 42.31 -2.44
N CYS A 200 -3.00 42.59 -3.33
CA CYS A 200 -1.61 42.21 -3.11
C CYS A 200 -0.61 43.38 -3.06
N GLN A 201 -0.91 44.47 -3.77
CA GLN A 201 -0.27 45.80 -3.74
C GLN A 201 -0.75 46.56 -4.98
N ALA A 202 -0.72 47.90 -4.95
CA ALA A 202 -1.08 48.68 -6.13
C ALA A 202 -0.04 48.53 -7.26
N ASP A 203 -0.54 48.52 -8.50
CA ASP A 203 0.21 48.44 -9.77
C ASP A 203 0.90 47.08 -10.03
N VAL A 204 0.25 45.96 -9.69
CA VAL A 204 0.74 44.60 -9.98
C VAL A 204 -0.03 43.95 -11.13
N TRP A 205 0.68 43.20 -11.98
CA TRP A 205 0.03 42.51 -13.12
C TRP A 205 -0.65 41.20 -12.70
N GLY A 206 -0.18 40.64 -11.59
CA GLY A 206 -0.75 39.49 -10.93
C GLY A 206 -0.17 39.36 -9.53
N CYS A 207 -0.73 38.44 -8.76
CA CYS A 207 -0.23 38.09 -7.45
C CYS A 207 -0.80 36.78 -6.92
N VAL A 208 -0.19 36.30 -5.82
CA VAL A 208 -0.67 35.16 -5.04
C VAL A 208 -0.76 35.55 -3.57
N ALA A 209 -1.95 35.42 -2.99
CA ALA A 209 -2.16 35.76 -1.59
C ALA A 209 -1.68 34.62 -0.67
N VAL A 210 -1.07 34.96 0.48
CA VAL A 210 -0.63 33.97 1.48
C VAL A 210 -1.79 33.12 2.02
N ALA A 211 -2.99 33.71 2.12
CA ALA A 211 -4.18 33.01 2.59
C ALA A 211 -4.70 31.98 1.57
N GLU A 212 -4.44 32.21 0.27
CA GLU A 212 -4.94 31.42 -0.85
C GLU A 212 -3.77 31.08 -1.78
N PRO A 213 -2.79 30.28 -1.31
CA PRO A 213 -1.49 30.12 -1.98
C PRO A 213 -1.54 29.30 -3.28
N ARG A 214 -2.73 28.89 -3.71
CA ARG A 214 -3.01 28.13 -4.94
C ARG A 214 -3.88 28.91 -5.92
N GLU A 215 -4.24 30.15 -5.58
CA GLU A 215 -5.00 31.02 -6.47
C GLU A 215 -4.09 32.14 -6.97
N VAL A 216 -4.02 32.28 -8.29
CA VAL A 216 -3.31 33.37 -8.94
C VAL A 216 -4.35 34.42 -9.35
N HIS A 217 -4.23 35.62 -8.80
CA HIS A 217 -5.03 36.77 -9.19
C HIS A 217 -4.28 37.52 -10.29
N ILE A 218 -4.93 37.79 -11.40
CA ILE A 218 -4.41 38.54 -12.54
C ILE A 218 -5.19 39.84 -12.65
N ASP A 219 -4.48 40.97 -12.70
CA ASP A 219 -5.14 42.26 -12.81
C ASP A 219 -5.88 42.39 -14.16
N VAL A 220 -7.17 42.69 -14.07
CA VAL A 220 -8.07 42.79 -15.22
C VAL A 220 -7.73 43.99 -16.13
N VAL A 221 -7.23 45.08 -15.57
CA VAL A 221 -6.86 46.28 -16.33
C VAL A 221 -5.56 46.03 -17.08
N ASP A 222 -4.57 45.46 -16.42
CA ASP A 222 -3.27 45.18 -17.02
C ASP A 222 -3.34 44.07 -18.05
N SER A 223 -4.07 42.98 -17.78
CA SER A 223 -4.23 41.86 -18.72
C SER A 223 -4.90 42.22 -20.05
N THR A 224 -5.60 43.36 -20.10
CA THR A 224 -6.30 43.86 -21.30
C THR A 224 -5.55 44.99 -22.01
N ARG A 225 -4.36 45.38 -21.55
CA ARG A 225 -3.56 46.41 -22.21
C ARG A 225 -3.18 46.01 -23.64
N PRO A 226 -3.11 46.95 -24.60
CA PRO A 226 -2.84 46.65 -26.01
C PRO A 226 -1.51 45.94 -26.29
N PHE A 227 -0.53 46.06 -25.40
CA PHE A 227 0.78 45.42 -25.53
C PHE A 227 0.82 44.01 -24.91
N MET A 228 -0.21 43.59 -24.16
CA MET A 228 -0.27 42.28 -23.50
C MET A 228 -0.55 41.15 -24.49
N THR A 229 0.50 40.79 -25.22
CA THR A 229 0.53 39.60 -26.09
C THR A 229 0.47 38.32 -25.27
N ASP A 230 0.08 37.21 -25.90
CA ASP A 230 0.10 35.87 -25.28
C ASP A 230 1.50 35.50 -24.75
N TRP A 231 2.56 36.00 -25.39
CA TRP A 231 3.93 35.83 -24.92
C TRP A 231 4.19 36.50 -23.57
N LEU A 232 3.73 37.75 -23.39
CA LEU A 232 3.84 38.44 -22.10
C LEU A 232 2.99 37.75 -21.03
N LYS A 233 1.75 37.37 -21.38
CA LYS A 233 0.85 36.66 -20.47
C LYS A 233 1.43 35.34 -19.99
N THR A 234 2.11 34.61 -20.88
CA THR A 234 2.83 33.38 -20.53
C THR A 234 3.96 33.67 -19.54
N GLY A 235 4.78 34.69 -19.77
CA GLY A 235 5.83 35.09 -18.83
C GLY A 235 5.31 35.42 -17.43
N VAL A 236 4.25 36.23 -17.37
CA VAL A 236 3.56 36.56 -16.10
C VAL A 236 3.04 35.30 -15.41
N ALA A 237 2.39 34.39 -16.13
CA ALA A 237 1.90 33.14 -15.55
C ALA A 237 3.04 32.29 -14.95
N TYR A 238 4.21 32.23 -15.58
CA TYR A 238 5.38 31.54 -15.01
C TYR A 238 5.88 32.24 -13.74
N HIS A 239 5.92 33.58 -13.74
CA HIS A 239 6.29 34.37 -12.57
C HIS A 239 5.34 34.09 -11.40
N GLU A 240 4.02 34.22 -11.61
CA GLU A 240 3.03 33.99 -10.54
C GLU A 240 3.02 32.54 -10.06
N PHE A 241 3.23 31.58 -10.96
CA PHE A 241 3.37 30.18 -10.56
C PHE A 241 4.57 29.95 -9.64
N ALA A 242 5.66 30.71 -9.80
CA ALA A 242 6.78 30.64 -8.87
C ALA A 242 6.37 31.08 -7.45
N HIS A 243 5.49 32.07 -7.30
CA HIS A 243 4.93 32.45 -6.00
C HIS A 243 4.05 31.37 -5.41
N VAL A 244 3.21 30.71 -6.22
CA VAL A 244 2.46 29.51 -5.76
C VAL A 244 3.42 28.48 -5.18
N LEU A 245 4.51 28.16 -5.89
CA LEU A 245 5.50 27.19 -5.42
C LEU A 245 6.21 27.65 -4.14
N GLN A 246 6.57 28.93 -4.06
CA GLN A 246 7.22 29.52 -2.88
C GLN A 246 6.34 29.42 -1.64
N LEU A 247 5.06 29.79 -1.75
CA LEU A 247 4.10 29.81 -0.65
C LEU A 247 3.67 28.39 -0.24
N THR A 248 3.54 27.48 -1.20
CA THR A 248 3.17 26.09 -0.90
C THR A 248 4.34 25.24 -0.40
N ASN A 249 5.58 25.69 -0.59
CA ASN A 249 6.81 25.01 -0.13
C ASN A 249 7.74 25.99 0.61
N PRO A 250 7.32 26.57 1.75
CA PRO A 250 8.04 27.69 2.38
C PRO A 250 9.45 27.29 2.85
N GLU A 251 9.62 26.11 3.45
CA GLU A 251 10.93 25.65 3.95
C GLU A 251 11.94 25.44 2.81
N GLN A 252 11.50 24.79 1.72
CA GLN A 252 12.34 24.54 0.55
C GLN A 252 12.71 25.86 -0.13
N SER A 253 11.79 26.81 -0.14
CA SER A 253 11.95 28.11 -0.81
C SER A 253 12.85 29.05 -0.02
N GLU A 254 12.75 29.09 1.31
CA GLU A 254 13.65 29.88 2.17
C GLU A 254 15.13 29.56 1.89
N SER A 255 15.46 28.27 1.72
CA SER A 255 16.83 27.86 1.41
C SER A 255 17.32 28.35 0.04
N ALA A 256 16.42 28.45 -0.95
CA ALA A 256 16.76 28.88 -2.30
C ALA A 256 16.84 30.41 -2.40
N LEU A 257 15.98 31.13 -1.67
CA LEU A 257 15.89 32.59 -1.63
C LEU A 257 17.21 33.26 -1.24
N ALA A 258 18.08 32.58 -0.48
CA ALA A 258 19.41 33.07 -0.14
C ALA A 258 20.26 33.45 -1.38
N ALA A 259 20.11 32.74 -2.51
CA ALA A 259 20.81 33.04 -3.76
C ALA A 259 20.25 34.27 -4.49
N PHE A 260 19.11 34.79 -4.04
CA PHE A 260 18.41 35.95 -4.57
C PHE A 260 18.35 37.08 -3.54
N GLY A 261 19.23 37.05 -2.51
CA GLY A 261 19.27 38.08 -1.48
C GLY A 261 18.05 38.08 -0.55
N GLY A 262 17.27 37.00 -0.53
CA GLY A 262 15.99 36.92 0.20
C GLY A 262 14.79 37.45 -0.59
N ASP A 263 14.95 37.82 -1.86
CA ASP A 263 13.90 38.44 -2.66
C ASP A 263 13.09 37.41 -3.46
N SER A 264 11.81 37.30 -3.14
CA SER A 264 10.86 36.37 -3.79
C SER A 264 10.50 36.76 -5.21
N GLU A 265 10.45 38.06 -5.49
CA GLU A 265 10.13 38.62 -6.81
C GLU A 265 11.25 38.36 -7.80
N ILE A 266 12.51 38.58 -7.37
CA ILE A 266 13.68 38.26 -8.17
C ILE A 266 13.73 36.76 -8.48
N MET A 267 13.43 35.91 -7.49
CA MET A 267 13.39 34.47 -7.69
C MET A 267 12.26 34.05 -8.65
N ALA A 268 11.10 34.74 -8.62
CA ALA A 268 9.99 34.49 -9.53
C ALA A 268 10.30 34.92 -10.98
N ASP A 269 10.91 36.08 -11.18
CA ASP A 269 11.44 36.51 -12.49
C ASP A 269 12.46 35.51 -13.03
N CYS A 270 13.37 35.06 -12.17
CA CYS A 270 14.36 34.05 -12.47
C CYS A 270 13.72 32.70 -12.87
N PHE A 271 12.58 32.34 -12.30
CA PHE A 271 11.84 31.14 -12.69
C PHE A 271 11.34 31.23 -14.13
N ALA A 272 10.68 32.33 -14.49
CA ALA A 272 10.25 32.58 -15.87
C ALA A 272 11.44 32.59 -16.85
N LEU A 273 12.52 33.31 -16.51
CA LEU A 273 13.77 33.37 -17.31
C LEU A 273 14.50 32.03 -17.44
N THR A 274 14.21 31.05 -16.59
CA THR A 274 14.85 29.73 -16.61
C THR A 274 14.10 28.74 -17.49
N TYR A 275 12.76 28.77 -17.44
CA TYR A 275 11.93 27.74 -18.08
C TYR A 275 11.24 28.18 -19.37
N LEU A 276 11.15 29.49 -19.62
CA LEU A 276 10.55 30.02 -20.85
C LEU A 276 11.66 30.44 -21.83
N ASP A 277 11.90 29.61 -22.85
CA ASP A 277 13.00 29.81 -23.81
C ASP A 277 12.82 31.12 -24.60
N GLY A 278 13.89 31.91 -24.70
CA GLY A 278 13.87 33.22 -25.37
C GLY A 278 13.10 34.32 -24.64
N TRP A 279 12.60 34.07 -23.41
CA TRP A 279 11.94 35.10 -22.60
C TRP A 279 12.98 36.01 -21.93
N THR A 280 12.67 37.30 -21.89
CA THR A 280 13.50 38.37 -21.34
C THR A 280 12.60 39.33 -20.57
N LEU A 281 13.14 40.12 -19.65
CA LEU A 281 12.32 41.11 -18.93
C LEU A 281 11.88 42.26 -19.84
N ASP A 282 12.72 42.64 -20.79
CA ASP A 282 12.42 43.73 -21.73
C ASP A 282 11.93 43.19 -23.07
N HIS A 283 10.84 43.77 -23.56
CA HIS A 283 10.16 43.36 -24.79
C HIS A 283 9.85 44.56 -25.68
N ARG A 284 10.01 44.36 -26.99
CA ARG A 284 9.52 45.29 -28.00
C ARG A 284 8.33 44.68 -28.74
N ILE A 285 7.15 45.25 -28.53
CA ILE A 285 5.88 44.77 -29.11
C ILE A 285 5.48 45.67 -30.27
N TRP A 286 5.67 45.19 -31.50
CA TRP A 286 5.29 45.91 -32.71
C TRP A 286 3.77 45.86 -32.92
N VAL A 287 3.15 47.03 -33.06
CA VAL A 287 1.71 47.17 -33.38
C VAL A 287 1.46 47.53 -34.84
N SER A 288 2.50 47.94 -35.55
CA SER A 288 2.52 48.10 -37.01
C SER A 288 3.96 48.03 -37.52
N SER A 289 4.18 48.18 -38.83
CA SER A 289 5.53 48.26 -39.41
C SER A 289 6.37 49.45 -38.92
N THR A 290 5.76 50.45 -38.26
CA THR A 290 6.43 51.68 -37.83
C THR A 290 6.16 52.09 -36.39
N SER A 291 5.37 51.31 -35.64
CA SER A 291 5.00 51.64 -34.26
C SER A 291 5.13 50.43 -33.37
N TYR A 292 5.70 50.63 -32.18
CA TYR A 292 5.92 49.59 -31.19
C TYR A 292 5.78 50.15 -29.77
N TRP A 293 5.61 49.25 -28.80
CA TRP A 293 5.72 49.49 -27.38
C TRP A 293 7.02 48.88 -26.87
N ASP A 294 7.78 49.59 -26.06
CA ASP A 294 8.85 49.00 -25.24
C ASP A 294 8.24 48.75 -23.86
N VAL A 295 8.24 47.49 -23.43
CA VAL A 295 7.59 47.00 -22.21
C VAL A 295 8.64 46.28 -21.39
N SER A 296 8.74 46.60 -20.11
CA SER A 296 9.61 45.92 -19.15
C SER A 296 8.72 45.21 -18.14
N VAL A 297 8.91 43.91 -17.98
CA VAL A 297 8.14 43.02 -17.12
C VAL A 297 9.08 42.50 -16.03
N GLY A 298 8.64 42.52 -14.78
CA GLY A 298 9.45 42.15 -13.63
C GLY A 298 10.33 43.29 -13.10
N TYR A 299 11.20 42.96 -12.14
CA TYR A 299 11.94 43.92 -11.32
C TYR A 299 13.32 44.29 -11.91
N ARG A 300 13.46 44.16 -13.24
CA ARG A 300 14.69 44.49 -14.02
C ARG A 300 15.95 43.74 -13.57
N HIS A 301 15.80 42.61 -12.87
CA HIS A 301 16.92 41.75 -12.48
C HIS A 301 17.15 40.64 -13.49
N THR A 302 18.23 40.71 -14.27
CA THR A 302 18.59 39.61 -15.17
C THR A 302 19.23 38.47 -14.40
N CYS A 303 18.62 37.30 -14.49
CA CYS A 303 19.08 36.09 -13.81
C CYS A 303 20.34 35.50 -14.47
N ASP A 304 21.43 35.32 -13.70
CA ASP A 304 22.65 34.68 -14.19
C ASP A 304 22.56 33.14 -14.21
N ASP A 305 23.55 32.47 -14.82
CA ASP A 305 23.55 31.01 -14.92
C ASP A 305 23.58 30.29 -13.57
N THR A 306 24.17 30.90 -12.55
CA THR A 306 24.22 30.34 -11.18
C THR A 306 22.83 30.40 -10.56
N GLN A 307 22.15 31.54 -10.66
CA GLN A 307 20.79 31.74 -10.18
C GLN A 307 19.80 30.82 -10.92
N LYS A 308 19.93 30.68 -12.24
CA LYS A 308 19.15 29.70 -13.03
C LYS A 308 19.39 28.27 -12.57
N GLN A 309 20.62 27.91 -12.20
CA GLN A 309 20.89 26.59 -11.64
C GLN A 309 20.21 26.38 -10.28
N VAL A 310 20.21 27.40 -9.40
CA VAL A 310 19.49 27.35 -8.13
C VAL A 310 18.00 27.14 -8.34
N VAL A 311 17.38 27.82 -9.32
CA VAL A 311 15.99 27.61 -9.70
C VAL A 311 15.73 26.15 -10.10
N ARG A 312 16.59 25.57 -10.94
CA ARG A 312 16.45 24.16 -11.37
C ARG A 312 16.55 23.20 -10.20
N ASP A 313 17.54 23.41 -9.33
CA ASP A 313 17.76 22.56 -8.16
C ASP A 313 16.59 22.66 -7.17
N TRP A 314 16.12 23.88 -6.89
CA TRP A 314 14.92 24.12 -6.07
C TRP A 314 13.71 23.41 -6.66
N TYR A 315 13.35 23.69 -7.91
CA TYR A 315 12.19 23.14 -8.58
C TYR A 315 12.23 21.60 -8.66
N SER A 316 13.42 21.02 -8.83
CA SER A 316 13.59 19.56 -8.84
C SER A 316 13.26 18.91 -7.50
N ARG A 317 13.46 19.61 -6.38
CA ARG A 317 13.23 19.08 -5.03
C ARG A 317 11.78 19.23 -4.57
N LEU A 318 10.94 19.92 -5.33
CA LEU A 318 9.54 20.12 -5.00
C LEU A 318 8.70 18.90 -5.40
N GLY A 319 7.60 18.72 -4.67
CA GLY A 319 6.58 17.73 -4.98
C GLY A 319 6.82 16.33 -4.45
N TYR A 320 5.79 15.50 -4.59
CA TYR A 320 5.86 14.08 -4.23
C TYR A 320 6.63 13.30 -5.30
N ARG A 321 7.51 12.40 -4.85
CA ARG A 321 8.14 11.38 -5.68
C ARG A 321 7.88 10.02 -5.04
N SER A 322 7.40 9.05 -5.79
CA SER A 322 7.28 7.71 -5.22
C SER A 322 8.68 7.18 -4.90
N GLU A 323 8.87 6.81 -3.64
CA GLU A 323 10.07 6.14 -3.18
C GLU A 323 9.69 4.73 -2.75
N PRO A 324 10.56 3.72 -3.01
CA PRO A 324 10.38 2.42 -2.39
C PRO A 324 10.28 2.59 -0.88
N ILE A 325 9.22 2.09 -0.26
CA ILE A 325 9.13 2.04 1.19
C ILE A 325 10.08 0.95 1.65
N THR A 326 11.32 1.34 1.96
CA THR A 326 12.34 0.45 2.52
C THR A 326 12.16 0.34 4.03
N GLN A 327 12.31 -0.89 4.54
CA GLN A 327 12.27 -1.20 5.97
C GLN A 327 13.52 -0.69 6.71
#